data_AF-A0A2S1XEV6-F1
#
_entry.id   AF-A0A2S1XEV6-F1
#
_cell.length_a   1.000
_cell.length_b   1.000
_cell.length_c   1.000
_cell.angle_alpha   90.00
_cell.angle_beta   90.00
_cell.angle_gamma   90.00
#
_symmetry.space_group_name_H-M   'P 1'
#
loop_
_entity.id
_entity.type
_entity.pdbx_description
1 polymer ?
#
loop_
_entity_poly.entity_id
_entity_poly.type
_entity_poly.pdbx_seq_one_letter_code
_entity_poly.pdbx_strand_id
1 'polypeptide(L)'
;MASDQSIADGRDSGRDLDTDGGGDTAVCRTPEDFYTPQGRDSIGRHCQRYFDENALTPTELLHSPRHQQSLSNIPTFVAILQQAERAMDRKGALTALVNEVARLTRERLKDAQPPDLTPATYAATAERLIASRDAFTGRFLVDAALTTHLYQGRSFAEKARLLLELADGLEDADALAPLDRLLGEILRSDTGTASCSLDAPFVDRVDMIVSLIAGDKPLPDEAPPVFRGLETLVRRTAMPVLSDSLIFALRRELSKPDRFTITSAGDLFGVEAVQREIMALSQVSQRLRTGEGYFGGARTEAALQRRSALLVNEDTLPEITKGRTLMQKLRILFVLQRMPLSPSAERAVNGYLTQFFDGRDFAGRLLDCWKEKTEKLKGLAEVQKLVLDSAFAEDAREHMAGQIDEIQNAFIRTQRLLSPLQGKDEPNPDTVLEMVRMAGDGAFCRGKSRAAVAKALYRQVHRPRFVRSFLLGATGGKERSARASWMRGALGVIGVPFIDLGAIRVLVVDDEEGPRRFVESVLRDLGIGHIDTAADGQEALLRLAGDGAYDLIVCDWMMPKASGLDVLRRVREVRRDLPFLMVTALATLKAVERALAHNVSAYIAKPFTPEQLEEKVFLVLTQKSAPGA
;
A
#
# COMPACT_ATOMS: atom_id res chain seq x y z
N MET A 1 -30.93 -28.45 -55.93
CA MET A 1 -31.01 -27.10 -55.34
C MET A 1 -31.07 -27.29 -53.83
N ALA A 2 -30.18 -26.60 -53.12
CA ALA A 2 -29.94 -26.62 -51.67
C ALA A 2 -29.40 -27.94 -51.07
N SER A 3 -28.21 -27.86 -50.45
CA SER A 3 -27.84 -28.56 -49.20
C SER A 3 -26.43 -28.15 -48.73
N ASP A 4 -26.40 -27.41 -47.62
CA ASP A 4 -25.64 -27.65 -46.36
C ASP A 4 -24.08 -27.74 -46.29
N GLN A 5 -23.57 -27.23 -45.14
CA GLN A 5 -22.21 -27.33 -44.54
C GLN A 5 -21.05 -26.48 -45.14
N SER A 6 -20.05 -25.98 -44.41
CA SER A 6 -19.80 -25.62 -43.00
C SER A 6 -18.38 -24.99 -42.91
N ILE A 7 -18.21 -24.00 -42.02
CA ILE A 7 -17.04 -23.71 -41.14
C ILE A 7 -15.59 -23.86 -41.69
N ALA A 8 -14.91 -22.71 -41.86
CA ALA A 8 -13.48 -22.37 -41.57
C ALA A 8 -13.14 -21.13 -42.43
N ASP A 9 -12.65 -19.98 -41.94
CA ASP A 9 -11.43 -19.78 -41.17
C ASP A 9 -11.52 -18.43 -40.43
N GLY A 10 -11.39 -18.48 -39.10
CA GLY A 10 -11.22 -17.31 -38.24
C GLY A 10 -9.83 -17.35 -37.61
N ARG A 11 -8.82 -16.87 -38.35
CA ARG A 11 -7.46 -16.62 -37.84
C ARG A 11 -6.85 -15.41 -38.56
N ASP A 12 -7.31 -14.20 -38.23
CA ASP A 12 -6.51 -13.00 -38.53
C ASP A 12 -6.83 -11.76 -37.66
N SER A 13 -7.38 -11.93 -36.45
CA SER A 13 -7.76 -10.79 -35.59
C SER A 13 -6.67 -10.30 -34.62
N GLY A 14 -5.39 -10.65 -34.87
CA GLY A 14 -4.26 -10.31 -33.98
C GLY A 14 -3.31 -9.23 -34.49
N ARG A 15 -3.56 -8.58 -35.64
CA ARG A 15 -2.57 -7.69 -36.29
C ARG A 15 -2.66 -6.19 -35.98
N ASP A 16 -3.63 -5.75 -35.18
CA ASP A 16 -3.79 -4.34 -34.81
C ASP A 16 -3.50 -4.08 -33.32
N LEU A 17 -2.43 -4.68 -32.79
CA LEU A 17 -1.90 -4.35 -31.46
C LEU A 17 -0.70 -3.42 -31.63
N ASP A 18 -0.84 -2.19 -31.12
CA ASP A 18 0.13 -1.10 -31.12
C ASP A 18 0.30 -0.31 -32.43
N THR A 19 -0.80 0.21 -32.99
CA THR A 19 -0.71 1.43 -33.80
C THR A 19 -0.52 2.63 -32.86
N ASP A 20 0.67 3.19 -32.88
CA ASP A 20 1.01 4.45 -32.19
C ASP A 20 0.08 5.56 -32.70
N GLY A 21 -0.99 5.84 -31.98
CA GLY A 21 -1.91 6.93 -32.27
C GLY A 21 -1.38 8.24 -31.69
N GLY A 22 -0.59 8.96 -32.49
CA GLY A 22 -0.33 10.40 -32.31
C GLY A 22 1.13 10.79 -32.09
N GLY A 23 1.90 10.89 -33.19
CA GLY A 23 3.18 11.60 -33.22
C GLY A 23 4.28 10.87 -33.98
N ASP A 24 4.37 11.13 -35.29
CA ASP A 24 5.40 10.69 -36.24
C ASP A 24 5.61 9.16 -36.35
N THR A 25 5.04 8.58 -37.42
CA THR A 25 5.80 7.59 -38.18
C THR A 25 7.21 8.13 -38.33
N ALA A 26 8.22 7.52 -37.71
CA ALA A 26 9.61 7.84 -38.00
C ALA A 26 9.79 7.67 -39.50
N VAL A 27 9.71 8.77 -40.24
CA VAL A 27 10.02 8.77 -41.65
C VAL A 27 11.53 8.73 -41.63
N CYS A 28 12.11 7.53 -41.70
CA CYS A 28 13.55 7.36 -41.88
C CYS A 28 13.91 8.04 -43.21
N ARG A 29 14.28 9.32 -43.14
CA ARG A 29 14.56 10.21 -44.28
C ARG A 29 16.04 10.21 -44.59
N THR A 30 16.85 10.02 -43.56
CA THR A 30 18.31 9.97 -43.57
C THR A 30 18.80 8.66 -42.95
N PRO A 31 20.03 8.21 -43.26
CA PRO A 31 20.63 7.04 -42.61
C PRO A 31 20.71 7.17 -41.08
N GLU A 32 20.86 8.39 -40.57
CA GLU A 32 20.98 8.69 -39.14
C GLU A 32 19.67 8.42 -38.39
N ASP A 33 18.51 8.58 -39.04
CA ASP A 33 17.19 8.36 -38.44
C ASP A 33 17.01 6.92 -37.94
N PHE A 34 17.68 5.94 -38.57
CA PHE A 34 17.65 4.54 -38.14
C PHE A 34 18.28 4.32 -36.75
N TYR A 35 19.21 5.19 -36.35
CA TYR A 35 19.89 5.13 -35.04
C TYR A 35 19.14 5.92 -33.96
N THR A 36 17.98 6.49 -34.24
CA THR A 36 17.11 7.10 -33.23
C THR A 36 16.30 6.02 -32.48
N PRO A 37 15.78 6.29 -31.27
CA PRO A 37 14.88 5.37 -30.59
C PRO A 37 13.66 4.97 -31.44
N GLN A 38 13.03 5.95 -32.09
CA GLN A 38 11.86 5.72 -32.95
C GLN A 38 12.21 4.88 -34.20
N GLY A 39 13.39 5.13 -34.78
CA GLY A 39 13.91 4.33 -35.89
C GLY A 39 14.12 2.87 -35.49
N ARG A 40 14.80 2.63 -34.36
CA ARG A 40 15.02 1.28 -33.82
C ARG A 40 13.70 0.57 -33.48
N ASP A 41 12.75 1.26 -32.88
CA ASP A 41 11.41 0.72 -32.59
C ASP A 41 10.66 0.33 -33.87
N SER A 42 10.78 1.13 -34.94
CA SER A 42 10.18 0.82 -36.24
C SER A 42 10.83 -0.43 -36.87
N ILE A 43 12.16 -0.52 -36.84
CA ILE A 43 12.90 -1.70 -37.31
C ILE A 43 12.50 -2.93 -36.50
N GLY A 44 12.43 -2.81 -35.17
CA GLY A 44 11.99 -3.84 -34.24
C GLY A 44 10.63 -4.43 -34.62
N ARG A 45 9.64 -3.57 -34.86
CA ARG A 45 8.28 -3.98 -35.28
C ARG A 45 8.27 -4.65 -36.65
N HIS A 46 8.92 -4.03 -37.64
CA HIS A 46 8.87 -4.52 -39.01
C HIS A 46 9.70 -5.79 -39.23
N CYS A 47 10.84 -5.95 -38.56
CA CYS A 47 11.73 -7.10 -38.67
C CYS A 47 11.55 -8.10 -37.52
N GLN A 48 10.47 -7.99 -36.74
CA GLN A 48 10.26 -8.77 -35.51
C GLN A 48 10.48 -10.27 -35.71
N ARG A 49 9.88 -10.86 -36.75
CA ARG A 49 10.01 -12.30 -37.01
C ARG A 49 11.46 -12.73 -37.22
N TYR A 50 12.25 -11.93 -37.93
CA TYR A 50 13.66 -12.22 -38.16
C TYR A 50 14.46 -12.13 -36.86
N PHE A 51 14.19 -11.11 -36.05
CA PHE A 51 14.81 -10.93 -34.74
C PHE A 51 14.49 -12.06 -33.78
N ASP A 52 13.24 -12.50 -33.74
CA ASP A 52 12.79 -13.60 -32.91
C ASP A 52 13.43 -14.93 -33.33
N GLU A 53 13.48 -15.24 -34.63
CA GLU A 53 14.08 -16.49 -35.15
C GLU A 53 15.61 -16.57 -34.96
N ASN A 54 16.30 -15.42 -34.85
CA ASN A 54 17.77 -15.36 -34.78
C ASN A 54 18.29 -14.86 -33.43
N ALA A 55 17.40 -14.62 -32.46
CA ALA A 55 17.71 -13.99 -31.18
C ALA A 55 18.50 -12.67 -31.32
N LEU A 56 18.08 -11.78 -32.22
CA LEU A 56 18.77 -10.53 -32.56
C LEU A 56 17.98 -9.30 -32.12
N THR A 57 18.70 -8.21 -31.84
CA THR A 57 18.11 -6.89 -31.55
C THR A 57 18.27 -5.92 -32.72
N PRO A 58 17.45 -4.85 -32.82
CA PRO A 58 17.66 -3.76 -33.78
C PRO A 58 19.05 -3.15 -33.71
N THR A 59 19.60 -2.98 -32.50
CA THR A 59 20.95 -2.44 -32.32
C THR A 59 22.02 -3.38 -32.89
N GLU A 60 21.93 -4.70 -32.65
CA GLU A 60 22.87 -5.67 -33.25
C GLU A 60 22.82 -5.65 -34.78
N LEU A 61 21.62 -5.49 -35.36
CA LEU A 61 21.48 -5.36 -36.81
C LEU A 61 22.15 -4.09 -37.35
N LEU A 62 21.94 -2.94 -36.70
CA LEU A 62 22.46 -1.65 -37.18
C LEU A 62 23.98 -1.50 -37.06
N HIS A 63 24.63 -2.33 -36.25
CA HIS A 63 26.06 -2.24 -35.95
C HIS A 63 26.86 -3.47 -36.43
N SER A 64 26.24 -4.38 -37.18
CA SER A 64 26.90 -5.59 -37.71
C SER A 64 26.73 -5.73 -39.23
N PRO A 65 27.81 -5.60 -40.02
CA PRO A 65 27.80 -5.89 -41.45
C PRO A 65 27.33 -7.32 -41.76
N ARG A 66 27.65 -8.27 -40.86
CA ARG A 66 27.25 -9.67 -40.97
C ARG A 66 25.73 -9.81 -40.94
N HIS A 67 25.05 -9.18 -39.97
CA HIS A 67 23.60 -9.25 -39.86
C HIS A 67 22.89 -8.47 -40.98
N GLN A 68 23.43 -7.31 -41.38
CA GLN A 68 22.89 -6.51 -42.49
C GLN A 68 22.91 -7.28 -43.82
N GLN A 69 24.02 -7.96 -44.13
CA GLN A 69 24.13 -8.77 -45.35
C GLN A 69 23.17 -9.97 -45.34
N SER A 70 22.95 -10.58 -44.18
CA SER A 70 21.95 -11.64 -44.05
C SER A 70 20.53 -11.13 -44.29
N LEU A 71 20.18 -9.95 -43.74
CA LEU A 71 18.84 -9.37 -43.84
C LEU A 71 18.47 -8.95 -45.28
N SER A 72 19.41 -8.39 -46.03
CA SER A 72 19.17 -7.96 -47.43
C SER A 72 18.78 -9.12 -48.37
N ASN A 73 19.09 -10.35 -47.97
CA ASN A 73 18.80 -11.56 -48.75
C ASN A 73 17.43 -12.19 -48.41
N ILE A 74 16.66 -11.60 -47.49
CA ILE A 74 15.37 -12.13 -47.05
C ILE A 74 14.24 -11.54 -47.90
N PRO A 75 13.50 -12.35 -48.69
CA PRO A 75 12.42 -11.85 -49.54
C PRO A 75 11.33 -11.08 -48.78
N THR A 76 11.01 -11.51 -47.57
CA THR A 76 10.05 -10.85 -46.67
C THR A 76 10.48 -9.43 -46.31
N PHE A 77 11.78 -9.21 -46.07
CA PHE A 77 12.31 -7.89 -45.74
C PHE A 77 12.18 -6.93 -46.93
N VAL A 78 12.46 -7.40 -48.15
CA VAL A 78 12.25 -6.62 -49.38
C VAL A 78 10.77 -6.24 -49.55
N ALA A 79 9.85 -7.16 -49.26
CA ALA A 79 8.40 -6.88 -49.32
C ALA A 79 7.96 -5.84 -48.28
N ILE A 80 8.49 -5.90 -47.06
CA ILE A 80 8.24 -4.92 -45.99
C ILE A 80 8.76 -3.54 -46.39
N LEU A 81 9.98 -3.45 -46.93
CA LEU A 81 10.54 -2.19 -47.42
C LEU A 81 9.68 -1.59 -48.53
N GLN A 82 9.23 -2.40 -49.49
CA GLN A 82 8.32 -1.96 -50.56
C GLN A 82 6.96 -1.49 -50.02
N GLN A 83 6.42 -2.15 -48.99
CA GLN A 83 5.18 -1.74 -48.34
C GLN A 83 5.35 -0.40 -47.60
N ALA A 84 6.45 -0.21 -46.89
CA ALA A 84 6.79 1.06 -46.25
C ALA A 84 7.01 2.18 -47.26
N GLU A 85 7.71 1.91 -48.38
CA GLU A 85 7.89 2.88 -49.48
C GLU A 85 6.57 3.32 -50.11
N ARG A 86 5.59 2.40 -50.24
CA ARG A 86 4.24 2.72 -50.72
C ARG A 86 3.48 3.58 -49.72
N ALA A 87 3.56 3.26 -48.42
CA ALA A 87 2.92 4.03 -47.36
C ALA A 87 3.50 5.45 -47.24
N MET A 88 4.78 5.63 -47.57
CA MET A 88 5.47 6.92 -47.56
C MET A 88 5.38 7.69 -48.88
N ASP A 89 4.73 7.15 -49.92
CA ASP A 89 4.70 7.68 -51.29
C ASP A 89 6.10 8.00 -51.87
N ARG A 90 7.09 7.15 -51.57
CA ARG A 90 8.51 7.34 -51.93
C ARG A 90 9.14 6.05 -52.45
N LYS A 91 8.91 5.74 -53.73
CA LYS A 91 9.44 4.53 -54.38
C LYS A 91 10.98 4.52 -54.41
N GLY A 92 11.59 3.47 -53.85
CA GLY A 92 13.04 3.23 -53.85
C GLY A 92 13.85 4.04 -52.83
N ALA A 93 13.25 4.98 -52.10
CA ALA A 93 13.97 5.84 -51.17
C ALA A 93 14.45 5.09 -49.92
N LEU A 94 13.65 4.17 -49.38
CA LEU A 94 13.99 3.44 -48.17
C LEU A 94 15.03 2.34 -48.45
N THR A 95 14.92 1.68 -49.60
CA THR A 95 15.91 0.69 -50.05
C THR A 95 17.30 1.32 -50.23
N ALA A 96 17.37 2.52 -50.81
CA ALA A 96 18.61 3.28 -50.93
C ALA A 96 19.20 3.62 -49.55
N LEU A 97 18.36 4.06 -48.60
CA LEU A 97 18.79 4.37 -47.24
C LEU A 97 19.31 3.16 -46.47
N VAL A 98 18.66 2.00 -46.57
CA VAL A 98 19.13 0.76 -45.91
C VAL A 98 20.49 0.33 -46.45
N ASN A 99 20.67 0.38 -47.78
CA ASN A 99 21.97 0.08 -48.40
C ASN A 99 23.03 1.10 -47.98
N GLU A 100 22.65 2.36 -47.83
CA GLU A 100 23.54 3.42 -47.36
C GLU A 100 23.95 3.22 -45.90
N VAL A 101 23.02 2.84 -45.01
CA VAL A 101 23.34 2.45 -43.63
C VAL A 101 24.34 1.30 -43.61
N ALA A 102 24.17 0.29 -44.47
CA ALA A 102 25.11 -0.83 -44.55
C ALA A 102 26.48 -0.46 -45.14
N ARG A 103 26.54 0.53 -46.04
CA ARG A 103 27.80 1.12 -46.54
C ARG A 103 28.52 1.88 -45.42
N LEU A 104 27.81 2.80 -44.76
CA LEU A 104 28.34 3.62 -43.67
C LEU A 104 28.81 2.77 -42.48
N THR A 105 28.08 1.69 -42.15
CA THR A 105 28.48 0.74 -41.11
C THR A 105 29.85 0.13 -41.43
N ARG A 106 30.07 -0.33 -42.67
CA ARG A 106 31.36 -0.90 -43.09
C ARG A 106 32.50 0.12 -43.10
N GLU A 107 32.22 1.36 -43.49
CA GLU A 107 33.22 2.43 -43.50
C GLU A 107 33.65 2.79 -42.08
N ARG A 108 32.70 3.01 -41.16
CA ARG A 108 32.99 3.32 -39.76
C ARG A 108 33.82 2.23 -39.08
N LEU A 109 33.49 0.95 -39.32
CA LEU A 109 34.23 -0.18 -38.76
C LEU A 109 35.60 -0.42 -39.41
N LYS A 110 35.83 0.14 -40.61
CA LYS A 110 37.15 0.15 -41.24
C LYS A 110 38.04 1.23 -40.63
N ASP A 111 37.46 2.40 -40.34
CA ASP A 111 38.18 3.55 -39.79
C ASP A 111 38.49 3.38 -38.30
N ALA A 112 37.62 2.70 -37.56
CA ALA A 112 37.83 2.38 -36.15
C ALA A 112 37.27 0.99 -35.81
N GLN A 113 38.14 0.10 -35.34
CA GLN A 113 37.73 -1.24 -34.93
C GLN A 113 37.07 -1.20 -33.54
N PRO A 114 35.97 -1.95 -33.33
CA PRO A 114 35.33 -2.05 -32.04
C PRO A 114 36.26 -2.76 -31.05
N PRO A 115 36.47 -2.21 -29.83
CA PRO A 115 37.31 -2.83 -28.82
C PRO A 115 36.65 -4.10 -28.24
N ASP A 116 37.47 -5.04 -27.78
CA ASP A 116 36.99 -6.20 -27.01
C ASP A 116 36.53 -5.76 -25.62
N LEU A 117 35.33 -6.21 -25.24
CA LEU A 117 34.72 -5.86 -23.96
C LEU A 117 34.83 -7.01 -22.97
N THR A 118 35.24 -6.67 -21.75
CA THR A 118 35.15 -7.51 -20.55
C THR A 118 34.51 -6.70 -19.43
N PRO A 119 33.97 -7.34 -18.37
CA PRO A 119 33.42 -6.61 -17.22
C PRO A 119 34.42 -5.59 -16.64
N ALA A 120 35.71 -5.94 -16.59
CA ALA A 120 36.75 -5.07 -16.06
C ALA A 120 37.10 -3.87 -16.97
N THR A 121 36.90 -4.00 -18.29
CA THR A 121 37.32 -2.98 -19.27
C THR A 121 36.17 -2.14 -19.79
N TYR A 122 34.92 -2.56 -19.60
CA TYR A 122 33.75 -1.94 -20.22
C TYR A 122 33.57 -0.48 -19.81
N ALA A 123 33.54 -0.17 -18.52
CA ALA A 123 33.30 1.19 -18.02
C ALA A 123 34.27 2.22 -18.60
N ALA A 124 35.58 1.98 -18.43
CA ALA A 124 36.63 2.86 -18.94
C ALA A 124 36.61 2.96 -20.48
N THR A 125 36.20 1.89 -21.16
CA THR A 125 36.09 1.90 -22.63
C THR A 125 34.90 2.73 -23.09
N ALA A 126 33.74 2.56 -22.46
CA ALA A 126 32.53 3.31 -22.75
C ALA A 126 32.76 4.81 -22.50
N GLU A 127 33.29 5.17 -21.33
CA GLU A 127 33.61 6.56 -20.97
C GLU A 127 34.54 7.21 -22.01
N ARG A 128 35.66 6.54 -22.33
CA ARG A 128 36.63 7.05 -23.31
C ARG A 128 36.03 7.26 -24.71
N LEU A 129 35.18 6.34 -25.17
CA LEU A 129 34.58 6.43 -26.50
C LEU A 129 33.47 7.49 -26.54
N ILE A 130 32.64 7.58 -25.50
CA ILE A 130 31.56 8.56 -25.38
C ILE A 130 32.13 9.99 -25.27
N ALA A 131 33.26 10.17 -24.58
CA ALA A 131 33.95 11.45 -24.45
C ALA A 131 34.72 11.89 -25.71
N SER A 132 34.68 11.13 -26.81
CA SER A 132 35.37 11.50 -28.05
C SER A 132 34.76 12.74 -28.72
N ARG A 133 35.56 13.46 -29.53
CA ARG A 133 35.13 14.70 -30.21
C ARG A 133 33.92 14.52 -31.13
N ASP A 134 33.70 13.30 -31.62
CA ASP A 134 32.52 12.92 -32.39
C ASP A 134 31.64 11.99 -31.55
N ALA A 135 30.67 12.58 -30.86
CA ALA A 135 29.76 11.88 -29.96
C ALA A 135 28.96 10.77 -30.66
N PHE A 136 28.65 10.92 -31.95
CA PHE A 136 27.93 9.88 -32.70
C PHE A 136 28.83 8.68 -32.94
N THR A 137 30.03 8.89 -33.48
CA THR A 137 30.99 7.82 -33.76
C THR A 137 31.41 7.08 -32.48
N GLY A 138 31.61 7.81 -31.37
CA GLY A 138 31.86 7.22 -30.07
C GLY A 138 30.77 6.22 -29.63
N ARG A 139 29.50 6.66 -29.67
CA ARG A 139 28.34 5.82 -29.32
C ARG A 139 28.17 4.64 -30.28
N PHE A 140 28.36 4.86 -31.58
CA PHE A 140 28.33 3.80 -32.59
C PHE A 140 29.36 2.71 -32.30
N LEU A 141 30.59 3.09 -31.91
CA LEU A 141 31.64 2.12 -31.58
C LEU A 141 31.35 1.35 -30.30
N VAL A 142 30.70 1.96 -29.30
CA VAL A 142 30.23 1.26 -28.10
C VAL A 142 29.17 0.22 -28.47
N ASP A 143 28.15 0.61 -29.25
CA ASP A 143 27.10 -0.30 -29.70
C ASP A 143 27.66 -1.45 -30.57
N ALA A 144 28.66 -1.17 -31.41
CA ALA A 144 29.36 -2.18 -32.23
C ALA A 144 30.21 -3.15 -31.38
N ALA A 145 30.89 -2.64 -30.35
CA ALA A 145 31.65 -3.45 -29.40
C ALA A 145 30.73 -4.37 -28.59
N LEU A 146 29.59 -3.84 -28.12
CA LEU A 146 28.55 -4.63 -27.45
C LEU A 146 27.98 -5.70 -28.37
N THR A 147 27.66 -5.34 -29.63
CA THR A 147 27.19 -6.30 -30.65
C THR A 147 28.19 -7.44 -30.85
N THR A 148 29.49 -7.13 -30.89
CA THR A 148 30.55 -8.14 -31.03
C THR A 148 30.65 -9.03 -29.78
N HIS A 149 30.56 -8.43 -28.59
CA HIS A 149 30.53 -9.17 -27.33
C HIS A 149 29.33 -10.14 -27.25
N LEU A 150 28.16 -9.74 -27.77
CA LEU A 150 26.94 -10.55 -27.81
C LEU A 150 27.01 -11.77 -28.73
N TYR A 151 27.97 -11.87 -29.65
CA TYR A 151 28.14 -13.07 -30.51
C TYR A 151 28.42 -14.35 -29.73
N GLN A 152 28.83 -14.24 -28.47
CA GLN A 152 29.04 -15.37 -27.58
C GLN A 152 27.71 -16.03 -27.15
N GLY A 153 26.61 -15.26 -27.13
CA GLY A 153 25.28 -15.73 -26.77
C GLY A 153 24.48 -16.23 -27.96
N ARG A 154 23.88 -17.42 -27.84
CA ARG A 154 23.02 -18.05 -28.87
C ARG A 154 21.53 -17.83 -28.62
N SER A 155 21.16 -17.40 -27.42
CA SER A 155 19.79 -17.09 -27.03
C SER A 155 19.70 -15.69 -26.43
N PHE A 156 18.49 -15.14 -26.39
CA PHE A 156 18.25 -13.86 -25.73
C PHE A 156 18.60 -13.90 -24.24
N ALA A 157 18.35 -15.01 -23.54
CA ALA A 157 18.74 -15.18 -22.14
C ALA A 157 20.26 -15.12 -21.94
N GLU A 158 21.04 -15.80 -22.78
CA GLU A 158 22.51 -15.76 -22.72
C GLU A 158 23.03 -14.36 -23.01
N LYS A 159 22.47 -13.68 -24.01
CA LYS A 159 22.82 -12.29 -24.35
C LYS A 159 22.50 -11.32 -23.22
N ALA A 160 21.31 -11.43 -22.62
CA ALA A 160 20.94 -10.63 -21.46
C ALA A 160 21.88 -10.89 -20.27
N ARG A 161 22.28 -12.15 -20.04
CA ARG A 161 23.26 -12.51 -19.00
C ARG A 161 24.62 -11.84 -19.23
N LEU A 162 25.12 -11.85 -20.47
CA LEU A 162 26.38 -11.18 -20.83
C LEU A 162 26.30 -9.66 -20.58
N LEU A 163 25.18 -9.02 -20.95
CA LEU A 163 24.97 -7.59 -20.67
C LEU A 163 24.90 -7.29 -19.18
N LEU A 164 24.26 -8.16 -18.40
CA LEU A 164 24.19 -8.03 -16.94
C LEU A 164 25.56 -8.22 -16.27
N GLU A 165 26.40 -9.11 -16.79
CA GLU A 165 27.79 -9.25 -16.33
C GLU A 165 28.61 -7.98 -16.60
N LEU A 166 28.39 -7.31 -17.73
CA LEU A 166 29.01 -6.01 -18.01
C LEU A 166 28.46 -4.90 -17.10
N ALA A 167 27.16 -4.94 -16.77
CA ALA A 167 26.52 -3.97 -15.90
C ALA A 167 26.90 -4.12 -14.42
N ASP A 168 27.50 -5.24 -14.02
CA ASP A 168 27.77 -5.51 -12.61
C ASP A 168 28.74 -4.48 -12.01
N GLY A 169 28.42 -3.99 -10.80
CA GLY A 169 29.18 -2.93 -10.13
C GLY A 169 29.19 -1.55 -10.79
N LEU A 170 28.53 -1.34 -11.95
CA LEU A 170 28.49 -0.02 -12.60
C LEU A 170 27.48 0.94 -11.96
N GLU A 171 27.91 2.19 -11.81
CA GLU A 171 27.07 3.31 -11.36
C GLU A 171 26.97 4.45 -12.39
N ASP A 172 27.89 4.51 -13.37
CA ASP A 172 27.90 5.56 -14.38
C ASP A 172 26.72 5.44 -15.36
N ALA A 173 25.93 6.51 -15.48
CA ALA A 173 24.72 6.54 -16.29
C ALA A 173 25.03 6.46 -17.79
N ASP A 174 26.13 7.08 -18.24
CA ASP A 174 26.53 7.07 -19.65
C ASP A 174 27.01 5.69 -20.10
N ALA A 175 27.76 4.98 -19.24
CA ALA A 175 28.13 3.59 -19.46
C ALA A 175 26.94 2.63 -19.36
N LEU A 176 25.94 2.91 -18.53
CA LEU A 176 24.74 2.05 -18.40
C LEU A 176 23.75 2.24 -19.55
N ALA A 177 23.66 3.41 -20.17
CA ALA A 177 22.65 3.71 -21.19
C ALA A 177 22.65 2.77 -22.43
N PRO A 178 23.81 2.32 -22.96
CA PRO A 178 23.84 1.31 -24.02
C PRO A 178 23.34 -0.07 -23.57
N LEU A 179 23.67 -0.47 -22.32
CA LEU A 179 23.20 -1.72 -21.74
C LEU A 179 21.69 -1.69 -21.47
N ASP A 180 21.19 -0.56 -20.94
CA ASP A 180 19.77 -0.28 -20.72
C ASP A 180 18.97 -0.46 -22.01
N ARG A 181 19.46 0.12 -23.11
CA ARG A 181 18.84 0.00 -24.43
C ARG A 181 18.79 -1.44 -24.93
N LEU A 182 19.91 -2.17 -24.91
CA LEU A 182 19.96 -3.54 -25.42
C LEU A 182 19.12 -4.50 -24.57
N LEU A 183 19.19 -4.40 -23.24
CA LEU A 183 18.31 -5.17 -22.34
C LEU A 183 16.83 -4.84 -22.60
N GLY A 184 16.53 -3.55 -22.80
CA GLY A 184 15.20 -3.09 -23.20
C GLY A 184 14.73 -3.67 -24.53
N GLU A 185 15.58 -3.69 -25.56
CA GLU A 185 15.27 -4.28 -26.88
C GLU A 185 14.99 -5.79 -26.77
N ILE A 186 15.76 -6.51 -25.95
CA ILE A 186 15.57 -7.95 -25.68
C ILE A 186 14.20 -8.20 -25.03
N LEU A 187 13.88 -7.50 -23.93
CA LEU A 187 12.60 -7.70 -23.24
C LEU A 187 11.40 -7.15 -24.01
N ARG A 188 11.61 -6.22 -24.94
CA ARG A 188 10.55 -5.77 -25.83
C ARG A 188 10.14 -6.85 -26.84
N SER A 189 10.98 -7.86 -27.11
CA SER A 189 10.60 -9.04 -27.90
C SER A 189 9.80 -10.05 -27.06
N ASP A 190 8.82 -10.72 -27.67
CA ASP A 190 8.06 -11.81 -27.04
C ASP A 190 8.96 -13.02 -26.78
N THR A 191 9.73 -13.44 -27.79
CA THR A 191 10.70 -14.54 -27.65
C THR A 191 11.85 -14.16 -26.72
N GLY A 192 12.24 -12.88 -26.68
CA GLY A 192 13.24 -12.38 -25.73
C GLY A 192 12.76 -12.46 -24.28
N THR A 193 11.53 -12.05 -24.02
CA THR A 193 10.91 -12.20 -22.69
C THR A 193 10.73 -13.67 -22.31
N ALA A 194 10.28 -14.51 -23.24
CA ALA A 194 10.17 -15.96 -23.10
C ALA A 194 11.49 -16.59 -22.70
N SER A 195 12.54 -16.32 -23.46
CA SER A 195 13.88 -16.83 -23.23
C SER A 195 14.43 -16.37 -21.88
N CYS A 196 14.36 -15.07 -21.57
CA CYS A 196 14.91 -14.52 -20.32
C CYS A 196 14.20 -15.07 -19.07
N SER A 197 12.92 -15.44 -19.19
CA SER A 197 12.17 -16.05 -18.11
C SER A 197 12.27 -17.59 -18.10
N LEU A 198 13.10 -18.21 -18.94
CA LEU A 198 13.17 -19.67 -19.13
C LEU A 198 11.79 -20.30 -19.39
N ASP A 199 10.99 -19.67 -20.26
CA ASP A 199 9.65 -20.13 -20.63
C ASP A 199 8.69 -20.31 -19.44
N ALA A 200 8.92 -19.55 -18.36
CA ALA A 200 8.05 -19.53 -17.19
C ALA A 200 6.54 -19.45 -17.55
N PRO A 201 5.68 -20.12 -16.77
CA PRO A 201 4.23 -20.01 -16.94
C PRO A 201 3.75 -18.56 -16.94
N PHE A 202 2.64 -18.30 -17.63
CA PHE A 202 2.05 -16.95 -17.76
C PHE A 202 1.95 -16.20 -16.43
N VAL A 203 1.45 -16.87 -15.37
CA VAL A 203 1.27 -16.28 -14.04
C VAL A 203 2.59 -15.82 -13.45
N ASP A 204 3.58 -16.72 -13.44
CA ASP A 204 4.90 -16.45 -12.85
C ASP A 204 5.62 -15.36 -13.63
N ARG A 205 5.53 -15.39 -14.97
CA ARG A 205 6.08 -14.38 -15.85
C ARG A 205 5.49 -13.00 -15.58
N VAL A 206 4.17 -12.87 -15.51
CA VAL A 206 3.51 -11.60 -15.19
C VAL A 206 3.90 -11.12 -13.80
N ASP A 207 3.91 -12.01 -12.80
CA ASP A 207 4.27 -11.65 -11.43
C ASP A 207 5.72 -11.13 -11.33
N MET A 208 6.66 -11.77 -12.03
CA MET A 208 8.05 -11.33 -12.10
C MET A 208 8.18 -9.96 -12.78
N ILE A 209 7.53 -9.76 -13.93
CA ILE A 209 7.55 -8.46 -14.64
C ILE A 209 6.96 -7.35 -13.75
N VAL A 210 5.81 -7.60 -13.10
CA VAL A 210 5.19 -6.61 -12.20
C VAL A 210 6.09 -6.29 -11.02
N SER A 211 6.79 -7.28 -10.46
CA SER A 211 7.73 -7.07 -9.36
C SER A 211 8.93 -6.21 -9.76
N LEU A 212 9.44 -6.38 -10.99
CA LEU A 212 10.49 -5.51 -11.54
C LEU A 212 10.00 -4.07 -11.80
N ILE A 213 8.76 -3.89 -12.25
CA ILE A 213 8.17 -2.56 -12.50
C ILE A 213 7.86 -1.82 -11.21
N ALA A 214 7.14 -2.48 -10.28
CA ALA A 214 6.63 -1.86 -9.07
C ALA A 214 7.71 -1.74 -7.97
N GLY A 215 8.71 -2.64 -7.98
CA GLY A 215 9.75 -2.70 -6.95
C GLY A 215 9.22 -3.04 -5.54
N ASP A 216 7.97 -3.47 -5.42
CA ASP A 216 7.20 -3.60 -4.18
C ASP A 216 7.54 -4.85 -3.36
N LYS A 217 7.98 -5.92 -4.01
CA LYS A 217 8.39 -7.17 -3.38
C LYS A 217 9.60 -7.79 -4.10
N PRO A 218 10.45 -8.57 -3.41
CA PRO A 218 11.52 -9.31 -4.05
C PRO A 218 10.98 -10.39 -5.01
N LEU A 219 11.78 -10.76 -6.01
CA LEU A 219 11.46 -11.92 -6.86
C LEU A 219 11.52 -13.24 -6.07
N PRO A 220 10.79 -14.28 -6.49
CA PRO A 220 10.89 -15.62 -5.90
C PRO A 220 12.31 -16.19 -5.98
N ASP A 221 12.71 -17.04 -5.03
CA ASP A 221 14.05 -17.65 -5.00
C ASP A 221 14.35 -18.49 -6.26
N GLU A 222 13.31 -19.08 -6.84
CA GLU A 222 13.36 -19.88 -8.07
C GLU A 222 13.40 -19.02 -9.35
N ALA A 223 13.41 -17.69 -9.23
CA ALA A 223 13.41 -16.80 -10.38
C ALA A 223 14.61 -17.05 -11.31
N PRO A 224 14.41 -16.99 -12.64
CA PRO A 224 15.46 -17.13 -13.63
C PRO A 224 16.65 -16.18 -13.35
N PRO A 225 17.90 -16.62 -13.62
CA PRO A 225 19.09 -15.81 -13.34
C PRO A 225 19.06 -14.42 -13.98
N VAL A 226 18.53 -14.31 -15.20
CA VAL A 226 18.40 -13.02 -15.89
C VAL A 226 17.46 -12.08 -15.12
N PHE A 227 16.29 -12.56 -14.67
CA PHE A 227 15.35 -11.76 -13.90
C PHE A 227 15.93 -11.30 -12.55
N ARG A 228 16.71 -12.14 -11.86
CA ARG A 228 17.44 -11.75 -10.64
C ARG A 228 18.50 -10.68 -10.89
N GLY A 229 19.23 -10.80 -12.01
CA GLY A 229 20.16 -9.76 -12.44
C GLY A 229 19.46 -8.44 -12.77
N LEU A 230 18.33 -8.49 -13.48
CA LEU A 230 17.50 -7.32 -13.76
C LEU A 230 16.96 -6.66 -12.47
N GLU A 231 16.51 -7.45 -11.50
CA GLU A 231 16.06 -6.92 -10.21
C GLU A 231 17.20 -6.18 -9.49
N THR A 232 18.38 -6.80 -9.44
CA THR A 232 19.56 -6.19 -8.81
C THR A 232 19.91 -4.86 -9.48
N LEU A 233 19.87 -4.83 -10.82
CA LEU A 233 20.22 -3.65 -11.61
C LEU A 233 19.20 -2.52 -11.46
N VAL A 234 17.90 -2.80 -11.63
CA VAL A 234 16.82 -1.80 -11.55
C VAL A 234 16.65 -1.24 -10.14
N ARG A 235 16.94 -2.03 -9.09
CA ARG A 235 16.93 -1.53 -7.71
C ARG A 235 18.14 -0.65 -7.38
N ARG A 236 19.27 -0.84 -8.07
CA ARG A 236 20.52 -0.10 -7.83
C ARG A 236 20.53 1.24 -8.57
N THR A 237 20.14 1.25 -9.84
CA THR A 237 20.26 2.41 -10.73
C THR A 237 19.03 2.58 -11.61
N ALA A 238 18.72 3.82 -12.00
CA ALA A 238 17.63 4.12 -12.92
C ALA A 238 17.94 3.60 -14.34
N MET A 239 17.01 2.80 -14.88
CA MET A 239 17.13 2.14 -16.19
C MET A 239 15.86 2.44 -17.02
N PRO A 240 15.71 3.69 -17.52
CA PRO A 240 14.44 4.16 -18.08
C PRO A 240 13.99 3.36 -19.30
N VAL A 241 14.89 2.96 -20.20
CA VAL A 241 14.52 2.22 -21.41
C VAL A 241 14.06 0.80 -21.06
N LEU A 242 14.77 0.14 -20.15
CA LEU A 242 14.40 -1.16 -19.61
C LEU A 242 13.06 -1.12 -18.89
N SER A 243 12.82 -0.11 -18.04
CA SER A 243 11.55 0.07 -17.34
C SER A 243 10.38 0.22 -18.33
N ASP A 244 10.54 1.05 -19.36
CA ASP A 244 9.53 1.22 -20.41
C ASP A 244 9.29 -0.08 -21.19
N SER A 245 10.35 -0.82 -21.50
CA SER A 245 10.27 -2.13 -22.16
C SER A 245 9.59 -3.20 -21.30
N LEU A 246 9.81 -3.20 -19.98
CA LEU A 246 9.09 -4.09 -19.05
C LEU A 246 7.60 -3.78 -19.03
N ILE A 247 7.21 -2.50 -19.02
CA ILE A 247 5.82 -2.08 -19.11
C ILE A 247 5.20 -2.47 -20.46
N PHE A 248 5.97 -2.36 -21.55
CA PHE A 248 5.55 -2.86 -22.85
C PHE A 248 5.33 -4.38 -22.83
N ALA A 249 6.30 -5.15 -22.32
CA ALA A 249 6.21 -6.59 -22.19
C ALA A 249 4.99 -7.02 -21.35
N LEU A 250 4.74 -6.35 -20.23
CA LEU A 250 3.55 -6.58 -19.40
C LEU A 250 2.25 -6.39 -20.19
N ARG A 251 2.11 -5.30 -20.94
CA ARG A 251 0.91 -5.02 -21.74
C ARG A 251 0.70 -6.09 -22.81
N ARG A 252 1.79 -6.58 -23.43
CA ARG A 252 1.74 -7.72 -24.35
C ARG A 252 1.28 -8.98 -23.64
N GLU A 253 1.85 -9.34 -22.50
CA GLU A 253 1.43 -10.52 -21.73
C GLU A 253 -0.06 -10.44 -21.36
N LEU A 254 -0.54 -9.30 -20.86
CA LEU A 254 -1.95 -9.10 -20.51
C LEU A 254 -2.91 -9.25 -21.71
N SER A 255 -2.43 -9.05 -22.94
CA SER A 255 -3.21 -9.23 -24.17
C SER A 255 -3.34 -10.68 -24.62
N LYS A 256 -2.51 -11.60 -24.10
CA LYS A 256 -2.55 -13.03 -24.45
C LYS A 256 -3.81 -13.70 -23.90
N PRO A 257 -4.33 -14.76 -24.55
CA PRO A 257 -5.56 -15.44 -24.11
C PRO A 257 -5.38 -16.25 -22.81
N ASP A 258 -4.15 -16.53 -22.38
CA ASP A 258 -3.80 -17.24 -21.16
C ASP A 258 -4.43 -16.63 -19.91
N ARG A 259 -4.83 -17.44 -18.93
CA ARG A 259 -5.51 -17.01 -17.70
C ARG A 259 -4.57 -16.98 -16.49
N PHE A 260 -4.87 -16.13 -15.52
CA PHE A 260 -4.15 -16.10 -14.24
C PHE A 260 -4.34 -17.34 -13.36
N THR A 261 -5.27 -18.23 -13.74
CA THR A 261 -5.65 -19.40 -12.95
C THR A 261 -5.50 -20.67 -13.77
N ILE A 262 -4.79 -21.66 -13.22
CA ILE A 262 -4.78 -23.01 -13.77
C ILE A 262 -6.14 -23.65 -13.42
N THR A 263 -6.98 -23.88 -14.43
CA THR A 263 -8.23 -24.62 -14.27
C THR A 263 -7.95 -26.11 -14.06
N SER A 264 -8.51 -26.69 -12.99
CA SER A 264 -8.69 -28.14 -12.91
C SER A 264 -9.63 -28.59 -14.02
N ALA A 265 -9.32 -29.71 -14.68
CA ALA A 265 -10.15 -30.26 -15.76
C ALA A 265 -11.58 -30.50 -15.25
N GLY A 266 -12.54 -29.71 -15.75
CA GLY A 266 -13.96 -29.78 -15.36
C GLY A 266 -14.64 -28.42 -15.18
N ASP A 267 -13.87 -27.35 -14.97
CA ASP A 267 -14.42 -26.03 -14.58
C ASP A 267 -13.92 -24.89 -15.49
N LEU A 268 -13.86 -25.16 -16.80
CA LEU A 268 -13.34 -24.23 -17.83
C LEU A 268 -14.08 -22.86 -17.88
N PHE A 269 -15.24 -22.77 -17.23
CA PHE A 269 -16.06 -21.54 -17.09
C PHE A 269 -16.72 -21.39 -15.70
N GLY A 270 -16.12 -21.99 -14.67
CA GLY A 270 -16.66 -21.92 -13.31
C GLY A 270 -16.67 -20.53 -12.71
N VAL A 271 -17.69 -20.24 -11.92
CA VAL A 271 -17.80 -19.04 -11.08
C VAL A 271 -16.55 -18.87 -10.18
N GLU A 272 -15.93 -19.97 -9.75
CA GLU A 272 -14.70 -19.94 -8.94
C GLU A 272 -13.44 -19.59 -9.74
N ALA A 273 -13.32 -20.05 -11.00
CA ALA A 273 -12.19 -19.72 -11.86
C ALA A 273 -12.21 -18.23 -12.23
N VAL A 274 -13.38 -17.72 -12.62
CA VAL A 274 -13.59 -16.29 -12.92
C VAL A 274 -13.29 -15.43 -11.68
N GLN A 275 -13.75 -15.83 -10.49
CA GLN A 275 -13.43 -15.11 -9.26
C GLN A 275 -11.93 -15.08 -8.98
N ARG A 276 -11.23 -16.22 -9.10
CA ARG A 276 -9.78 -16.28 -8.87
C ARG A 276 -9.03 -15.41 -9.85
N GLU A 277 -9.46 -15.38 -11.11
CA GLU A 277 -8.87 -14.51 -12.15
C GLU A 277 -9.10 -13.03 -11.84
N ILE A 278 -10.31 -12.66 -11.42
CA ILE A 278 -10.64 -11.30 -10.97
C ILE A 278 -9.73 -10.88 -9.79
N MET A 279 -9.56 -11.75 -8.79
CA MET A 279 -8.70 -11.45 -7.63
C MET A 279 -7.24 -11.27 -8.05
N ALA A 280 -6.73 -12.14 -8.91
CA ALA A 280 -5.36 -12.04 -9.42
C ALA A 280 -5.15 -10.74 -10.22
N LEU A 281 -6.07 -10.40 -11.11
CA LEU A 281 -6.00 -9.16 -11.90
C LEU A 281 -6.13 -7.91 -11.00
N SER A 282 -6.97 -7.97 -9.96
CA SER A 282 -7.09 -6.90 -8.97
C SER A 282 -5.78 -6.69 -8.20
N GLN A 283 -5.10 -7.77 -7.79
CA GLN A 283 -3.79 -7.69 -7.15
C GLN A 283 -2.73 -7.10 -8.08
N VAL A 284 -2.65 -7.56 -9.33
CA VAL A 284 -1.74 -6.99 -10.34
C VAL A 284 -2.01 -5.50 -10.53
N SER A 285 -3.29 -5.12 -10.69
CA SER A 285 -3.67 -3.71 -10.82
C SER A 285 -3.28 -2.88 -9.59
N GLN A 286 -3.42 -3.40 -8.38
CA GLN A 286 -3.08 -2.64 -7.17
C GLN A 286 -1.59 -2.38 -7.08
N ARG A 287 -0.76 -3.36 -7.44
CA ARG A 287 0.70 -3.23 -7.45
C ARG A 287 1.20 -2.24 -8.49
N LEU A 288 0.50 -2.13 -9.62
CA LEU A 288 0.84 -1.20 -10.70
C LEU A 288 0.29 0.22 -10.50
N ARG A 289 -0.47 0.45 -9.42
CA ARG A 289 -1.12 1.74 -9.18
C ARG A 289 -0.09 2.75 -8.64
N THR A 290 -0.08 3.93 -9.24
CA THR A 290 0.66 5.12 -8.78
C THR A 290 -0.37 6.15 -8.30
N GLY A 291 0.04 7.19 -7.57
CA GLY A 291 -0.86 8.13 -6.87
C GLY A 291 -2.17 8.48 -7.59
N GLU A 292 -2.10 8.92 -8.86
CA GLU A 292 -3.27 9.24 -9.68
C GLU A 292 -3.44 8.36 -10.94
N GLY A 293 -2.66 7.27 -11.10
CA GLY A 293 -2.70 6.48 -12.33
C GLY A 293 -2.00 5.13 -12.24
N TYR A 294 -1.36 4.72 -13.32
CA TYR A 294 -0.65 3.44 -13.44
C TYR A 294 0.76 3.64 -13.96
N PHE A 295 1.69 2.73 -13.62
CA PHE A 295 2.98 2.67 -14.32
C PHE A 295 2.76 2.56 -15.83
N GLY A 296 3.40 3.42 -16.63
CA GLY A 296 3.15 3.53 -18.07
C GLY A 296 1.89 4.29 -18.47
N GLY A 297 1.20 4.92 -17.52
CA GLY A 297 0.08 5.81 -17.75
C GLY A 297 -1.16 5.13 -18.35
N ALA A 298 -1.93 5.90 -19.12
CA ALA A 298 -3.22 5.49 -19.68
C ALA A 298 -3.16 4.23 -20.56
N ARG A 299 -2.01 3.92 -21.18
CA ARG A 299 -1.85 2.72 -22.01
C ARG A 299 -1.90 1.44 -21.18
N THR A 300 -1.29 1.45 -19.99
CA THR A 300 -1.33 0.31 -19.06
C THR A 300 -2.72 0.15 -18.47
N GLU A 301 -3.35 1.26 -18.09
CA GLU A 301 -4.74 1.26 -17.65
C GLU A 301 -5.67 0.66 -18.71
N ALA A 302 -5.56 1.09 -19.98
CA ALA A 302 -6.35 0.55 -21.08
C ALA A 302 -6.11 -0.95 -21.30
N ALA A 303 -4.88 -1.45 -21.11
CA ALA A 303 -4.59 -2.89 -21.19
C ALA A 303 -5.29 -3.67 -20.08
N LEU A 304 -5.26 -3.17 -18.84
CA LEU A 304 -5.96 -3.77 -17.71
C LEU A 304 -7.49 -3.71 -17.89
N GLN A 305 -8.04 -2.61 -18.41
CA GLN A 305 -9.47 -2.46 -18.73
C GLN A 305 -9.93 -3.44 -19.81
N ARG A 306 -9.14 -3.63 -20.87
CA ARG A 306 -9.43 -4.64 -21.90
C ARG A 306 -9.47 -6.03 -21.29
N ARG A 307 -8.52 -6.35 -20.40
CA ARG A 307 -8.49 -7.65 -19.72
C ARG A 307 -9.69 -7.83 -18.78
N SER A 308 -10.02 -6.82 -17.98
CA SER A 308 -11.14 -6.90 -17.05
C SER A 308 -12.49 -7.02 -17.77
N ALA A 309 -12.62 -6.40 -18.96
CA ALA A 309 -13.84 -6.47 -19.76
C ALA A 309 -14.16 -7.89 -20.27
N LEU A 310 -13.16 -8.78 -20.36
CA LEU A 310 -13.37 -10.19 -20.66
C LEU A 310 -14.01 -10.96 -19.49
N LEU A 311 -13.89 -10.43 -18.27
CA LEU A 311 -14.30 -11.08 -17.02
C LEU A 311 -15.55 -10.47 -16.41
N VAL A 312 -15.78 -9.17 -16.64
CA VAL A 312 -16.81 -8.38 -15.96
C VAL A 312 -17.64 -7.60 -16.98
N ASN A 313 -18.91 -7.97 -17.09
CA ASN A 313 -19.93 -7.33 -17.91
C ASN A 313 -21.32 -7.57 -17.30
N GLU A 314 -22.37 -6.98 -17.89
CA GLU A 314 -23.74 -7.06 -17.37
C GLU A 314 -24.26 -8.51 -17.26
N ASP A 315 -23.87 -9.38 -18.19
CA ASP A 315 -24.33 -10.78 -18.22
C ASP A 315 -23.58 -11.67 -17.22
N THR A 316 -22.31 -11.37 -16.93
CA THR A 316 -21.44 -12.17 -16.05
C THR A 316 -21.62 -11.82 -14.58
N LEU A 317 -21.98 -10.58 -14.23
CA LEU A 317 -22.15 -10.15 -12.83
C LEU A 317 -23.16 -11.01 -12.04
N PRO A 318 -24.37 -11.33 -12.56
CA PRO A 318 -25.30 -12.21 -11.89
C PRO A 318 -24.74 -13.62 -11.68
N GLU A 319 -24.01 -14.15 -12.66
CA GLU A 319 -23.42 -15.50 -12.57
C GLU A 319 -22.25 -15.54 -11.57
N ILE A 320 -21.36 -14.54 -11.54
CA ILE A 320 -20.26 -14.45 -10.58
C ILE A 320 -20.78 -14.41 -9.13
N THR A 321 -21.93 -13.76 -8.92
CA THR A 321 -22.54 -13.60 -7.60
C THR A 321 -23.56 -14.69 -7.24
N LYS A 322 -23.85 -15.62 -8.15
CA LYS A 322 -24.85 -16.67 -7.99
C LYS A 322 -24.54 -17.62 -6.83
N GLY A 323 -25.57 -18.04 -6.09
CA GLY A 323 -25.43 -18.97 -4.96
C GLY A 323 -24.76 -18.39 -3.71
N ARG A 324 -24.39 -17.10 -3.70
CA ARG A 324 -23.66 -16.46 -2.59
C ARG A 324 -24.59 -15.67 -1.65
N THR A 325 -24.18 -15.52 -0.41
CA THR A 325 -24.85 -14.63 0.56
C THR A 325 -24.71 -13.17 0.13
N LEU A 326 -25.63 -12.29 0.54
CA LEU A 326 -25.59 -10.87 0.16
C LEU A 326 -24.23 -10.24 0.53
N MET A 327 -23.68 -10.55 1.70
CA MET A 327 -22.37 -10.07 2.10
C MET A 327 -21.24 -10.48 1.14
N GLN A 328 -21.21 -11.74 0.71
CA GLN A 328 -20.23 -12.23 -0.24
C GLN A 328 -20.38 -11.51 -1.60
N LYS A 329 -21.62 -11.24 -2.03
CA LYS A 329 -21.87 -10.47 -3.26
C LYS A 329 -21.32 -9.05 -3.14
N LEU A 330 -21.63 -8.34 -2.05
CA LEU A 330 -21.13 -6.99 -1.81
C LEU A 330 -19.60 -6.94 -1.81
N ARG A 331 -18.93 -7.88 -1.12
CA ARG A 331 -17.46 -7.97 -1.12
C ARG A 331 -16.89 -8.12 -2.52
N ILE A 332 -17.45 -9.00 -3.35
CA ILE A 332 -16.99 -9.19 -4.72
C ILE A 332 -17.17 -7.90 -5.51
N LEU A 333 -18.35 -7.30 -5.46
CA LEU A 333 -18.69 -6.11 -6.24
C LEU A 333 -17.84 -4.89 -5.85
N PHE A 334 -17.58 -4.67 -4.56
CA PHE A 334 -16.68 -3.59 -4.13
C PHE A 334 -15.21 -3.86 -4.51
N VAL A 335 -14.78 -5.13 -4.58
CA VAL A 335 -13.46 -5.45 -5.14
C VAL A 335 -13.42 -5.18 -6.64
N LEU A 336 -14.48 -5.52 -7.38
CA LEU A 336 -14.61 -5.23 -8.80
C LEU A 336 -14.54 -3.73 -9.08
N GLN A 337 -15.24 -2.92 -8.29
CA GLN A 337 -15.23 -1.47 -8.44
C GLN A 337 -13.84 -0.84 -8.26
N ARG A 338 -12.93 -1.51 -7.55
CA ARG A 338 -11.54 -1.05 -7.36
C ARG A 338 -10.60 -1.47 -8.50
N MET A 339 -11.09 -2.28 -9.45
CA MET A 339 -10.35 -2.67 -10.64
C MET A 339 -10.43 -1.56 -11.71
N PRO A 340 -9.46 -1.51 -12.64
CA PRO A 340 -9.54 -0.66 -13.82
C PRO A 340 -10.60 -1.23 -14.74
N LEU A 341 -11.85 -0.84 -14.54
CA LEU A 341 -12.98 -1.29 -15.33
C LEU A 341 -13.16 -0.38 -16.56
N SER A 342 -13.71 -0.93 -17.64
CA SER A 342 -14.22 -0.10 -18.73
C SER A 342 -15.42 0.73 -18.24
N PRO A 343 -15.72 1.90 -18.82
CA PRO A 343 -16.87 2.72 -18.43
C PRO A 343 -18.23 1.98 -18.51
N SER A 344 -18.32 0.93 -19.33
CA SER A 344 -19.51 0.07 -19.39
C SER A 344 -19.56 -0.89 -18.21
N ALA A 345 -18.45 -1.58 -17.91
CA ALA A 345 -18.37 -2.51 -16.79
C ALA A 345 -18.49 -1.78 -15.44
N GLU A 346 -17.95 -0.57 -15.32
CA GLU A 346 -18.10 0.27 -14.14
C GLU A 346 -19.57 0.63 -13.89
N ARG A 347 -20.28 1.09 -14.94
CA ARG A 347 -21.73 1.36 -14.85
C ARG A 347 -22.52 0.11 -14.46
N ALA A 348 -22.17 -1.05 -15.01
CA ALA A 348 -22.80 -2.32 -14.67
C ALA A 348 -22.60 -2.69 -13.18
N VAL A 349 -21.37 -2.62 -12.68
CA VAL A 349 -21.05 -2.90 -11.26
C VAL A 349 -21.75 -1.92 -10.33
N ASN A 350 -21.69 -0.63 -10.63
CA ASN A 350 -22.33 0.41 -9.83
C ASN A 350 -23.85 0.28 -9.84
N GLY A 351 -24.46 0.02 -11.00
CA GLY A 351 -25.89 -0.22 -11.12
C GLY A 351 -26.33 -1.45 -10.33
N TYR A 352 -25.57 -2.55 -10.39
CA TYR A 352 -25.87 -3.77 -9.65
C TYR A 352 -25.72 -3.59 -8.13
N LEU A 353 -24.71 -2.83 -7.68
CA LEU A 353 -24.58 -2.43 -6.27
C LEU A 353 -25.79 -1.61 -5.81
N THR A 354 -26.15 -0.55 -6.54
CA THR A 354 -27.28 0.33 -6.19
C THR A 354 -28.60 -0.44 -6.09
N GLN A 355 -28.85 -1.41 -6.98
CA GLN A 355 -30.04 -2.27 -6.91
C GLN A 355 -30.17 -3.03 -5.58
N PHE A 356 -29.06 -3.41 -4.93
CA PHE A 356 -29.13 -4.03 -3.60
C PHE A 356 -29.54 -3.02 -2.52
N PHE A 357 -28.97 -1.81 -2.55
CA PHE A 357 -29.23 -0.78 -1.54
C PHE A 357 -30.65 -0.21 -1.64
N ASP A 358 -31.19 -0.08 -2.85
CA ASP A 358 -32.56 0.40 -3.10
C ASP A 358 -33.64 -0.65 -2.78
N GLY A 359 -33.23 -1.90 -2.51
CA GLY A 359 -34.12 -2.99 -2.16
C GLY A 359 -34.82 -2.74 -0.83
N ARG A 360 -36.16 -2.78 -0.81
CA ARG A 360 -36.95 -2.62 0.43
C ARG A 360 -36.64 -3.66 1.52
N ASP A 361 -36.15 -4.83 1.13
CA ASP A 361 -35.77 -5.93 2.01
C ASP A 361 -34.27 -5.96 2.36
N PHE A 362 -33.49 -4.98 1.89
CA PHE A 362 -32.04 -4.92 2.05
C PHE A 362 -31.60 -5.10 3.50
N ALA A 363 -32.20 -4.34 4.43
CA ALA A 363 -31.85 -4.39 5.84
C ALA A 363 -32.02 -5.79 6.45
N GLY A 364 -33.13 -6.47 6.14
CA GLY A 364 -33.40 -7.83 6.61
C GLY A 364 -32.39 -8.82 6.02
N ARG A 365 -32.25 -8.83 4.69
CA ARG A 365 -31.31 -9.71 3.98
C ARG A 365 -29.86 -9.52 4.41
N LEU A 366 -29.48 -8.29 4.72
CA LEU A 366 -28.15 -7.98 5.21
C LEU A 366 -27.94 -8.54 6.62
N LEU A 367 -28.88 -8.31 7.54
CA LEU A 367 -28.81 -8.86 8.90
C LEU A 367 -28.88 -10.39 8.93
N ASP A 368 -29.54 -11.03 7.96
CA ASP A 368 -29.66 -12.48 7.83
C ASP A 368 -28.36 -13.16 7.35
N CYS A 369 -27.37 -12.39 6.90
CA CYS A 369 -26.05 -12.91 6.53
C CYS A 369 -25.27 -13.44 7.74
N TRP A 370 -25.65 -13.06 8.96
CA TRP A 370 -24.98 -13.44 10.19
C TRP A 370 -25.97 -13.99 11.21
N LYS A 371 -25.53 -14.95 12.03
CA LYS A 371 -26.40 -15.56 13.05
C LYS A 371 -26.26 -14.81 14.38
N GLU A 372 -25.02 -14.60 14.80
CA GLU A 372 -24.72 -14.02 16.11
C GLU A 372 -24.86 -12.49 16.12
N LYS A 373 -25.26 -11.94 17.28
CA LYS A 373 -25.46 -10.49 17.43
C LYS A 373 -24.17 -9.70 17.19
N THR A 374 -23.05 -10.22 17.66
CA THR A 374 -21.71 -9.62 17.52
C THR A 374 -21.24 -9.63 16.06
N GLU A 375 -21.51 -10.71 15.33
CA GLU A 375 -21.23 -10.81 13.90
C GLU A 375 -22.07 -9.82 13.09
N LYS A 376 -23.36 -9.65 13.42
CA LYS A 376 -24.22 -8.64 12.77
C LYS A 376 -23.66 -7.23 12.91
N LEU A 377 -23.19 -6.85 14.10
CA LEU A 377 -22.58 -5.54 14.32
C LEU A 377 -21.31 -5.36 13.46
N LYS A 378 -20.36 -6.31 13.55
CA LYS A 378 -19.11 -6.28 12.78
C LYS A 378 -19.36 -6.28 11.27
N GLY A 379 -20.29 -7.10 10.81
CA GLY A 379 -20.69 -7.21 9.41
C GLY A 379 -21.25 -5.91 8.85
N LEU A 380 -22.15 -5.24 9.58
CA LEU A 380 -22.67 -3.93 9.18
C LEU A 380 -21.56 -2.87 9.10
N ALA A 381 -20.66 -2.84 10.09
CA ALA A 381 -19.53 -1.91 10.07
C ALA A 381 -18.56 -2.20 8.91
N GLU A 382 -18.33 -3.47 8.56
CA GLU A 382 -17.56 -3.88 7.38
C GLU A 382 -18.20 -3.36 6.10
N VAL A 383 -19.51 -3.53 5.91
CA VAL A 383 -20.22 -3.02 4.72
C VAL A 383 -20.16 -1.49 4.65
N GLN A 384 -20.34 -0.80 5.78
CA GLN A 384 -20.23 0.66 5.78
C GLN A 384 -18.82 1.12 5.39
N LYS A 385 -17.78 0.42 5.86
CA LYS A 385 -16.40 0.69 5.45
C LYS A 385 -16.20 0.48 3.95
N LEU A 386 -16.70 -0.62 3.40
CA LEU A 386 -16.65 -0.89 1.96
C LEU A 386 -17.32 0.21 1.13
N VAL A 387 -18.46 0.73 1.60
CA VAL A 387 -19.15 1.87 0.97
C VAL A 387 -18.33 3.15 1.05
N LEU A 388 -17.74 3.48 2.20
CA LEU A 388 -16.95 4.70 2.36
C LEU A 388 -15.67 4.68 1.51
N ASP A 389 -15.07 3.49 1.35
CA ASP A 389 -13.87 3.26 0.55
C ASP A 389 -14.16 3.02 -0.96
N SER A 390 -15.44 3.12 -1.37
CA SER A 390 -15.91 2.84 -2.73
C SER A 390 -15.62 3.97 -3.73
N ALA A 391 -15.80 3.68 -5.02
CA ALA A 391 -15.66 4.66 -6.11
C ALA A 391 -16.94 5.49 -6.38
N PHE A 392 -17.98 5.35 -5.54
CA PHE A 392 -19.18 6.17 -5.69
C PHE A 392 -18.91 7.65 -5.42
N ALA A 393 -19.74 8.52 -6.01
CA ALA A 393 -19.76 9.95 -5.68
C ALA A 393 -19.94 10.17 -4.17
N GLU A 394 -19.37 11.24 -3.62
CA GLU A 394 -19.37 11.53 -2.18
C GLU A 394 -20.79 11.49 -1.58
N ASP A 395 -21.75 12.18 -2.19
CA ASP A 395 -23.16 12.19 -1.77
C ASP A 395 -23.76 10.77 -1.71
N ALA A 396 -23.47 9.93 -2.70
CA ALA A 396 -23.96 8.56 -2.75
C ALA A 396 -23.30 7.69 -1.67
N ARG A 397 -21.99 7.86 -1.42
CA ARG A 397 -21.26 7.18 -0.34
C ARG A 397 -21.84 7.54 1.03
N GLU A 398 -22.06 8.83 1.28
CA GLU A 398 -22.65 9.29 2.53
C GLU A 398 -24.08 8.78 2.73
N HIS A 399 -24.90 8.80 1.68
CA HIS A 399 -26.27 8.28 1.73
C HIS A 399 -26.29 6.78 2.07
N MET A 400 -25.56 5.95 1.33
CA MET A 400 -25.47 4.50 1.56
C MET A 400 -24.86 4.18 2.93
N ALA A 401 -23.81 4.89 3.33
CA ALA A 401 -23.19 4.70 4.64
C ALA A 401 -24.15 5.09 5.78
N GLY A 402 -24.95 6.13 5.59
CA GLY A 402 -26.01 6.55 6.50
C GLY A 402 -27.10 5.49 6.65
N GLN A 403 -27.58 4.90 5.55
CA GLN A 403 -28.55 3.80 5.58
C GLN A 403 -28.03 2.62 6.42
N ILE A 404 -26.76 2.23 6.26
CA ILE A 404 -26.16 1.13 7.04
C ILE A 404 -26.05 1.48 8.54
N ASP A 405 -25.68 2.72 8.87
CA ASP A 405 -25.68 3.19 10.26
C ASP A 405 -27.09 3.18 10.87
N GLU A 406 -28.12 3.54 10.11
CA GLU A 406 -29.50 3.49 10.58
C GLU A 406 -29.98 2.07 10.86
N ILE A 407 -29.62 1.12 9.99
CA ILE A 407 -29.88 -0.31 10.21
C ILE A 407 -29.20 -0.77 11.51
N GLN A 408 -27.92 -0.43 11.71
CA GLN A 408 -27.18 -0.82 12.91
C GLN A 408 -27.75 -0.17 14.18
N ASN A 409 -28.10 1.12 14.12
CA ASN A 409 -28.67 1.86 15.24
C ASN A 409 -30.05 1.29 15.63
N ALA A 410 -30.90 0.98 14.64
CA ALA A 410 -32.18 0.32 14.87
C ALA A 410 -31.99 -1.08 15.51
N PHE A 411 -30.99 -1.84 15.06
CA PHE A 411 -30.64 -3.13 15.64
C PHE A 411 -30.18 -3.01 17.10
N ILE A 412 -29.27 -2.08 17.41
CA ILE A 412 -28.77 -1.79 18.77
C ILE A 412 -29.92 -1.46 19.72
N ARG A 413 -30.88 -0.63 19.28
CA ARG A 413 -32.05 -0.24 20.06
C ARG A 413 -33.02 -1.40 20.28
N THR A 414 -33.38 -2.11 19.21
CA THR A 414 -34.33 -3.22 19.26
C THR A 414 -33.81 -4.38 20.13
N GLN A 415 -32.52 -4.69 20.02
CA GLN A 415 -31.87 -5.73 20.82
C GLN A 415 -31.47 -5.26 22.22
N ARG A 416 -31.72 -3.99 22.57
CA ARG A 416 -31.42 -3.40 23.88
C ARG A 416 -29.96 -3.57 24.31
N LEU A 417 -29.02 -3.53 23.36
CA LEU A 417 -27.60 -3.82 23.60
C LEU A 417 -26.95 -2.85 24.58
N LEU A 418 -27.43 -1.61 24.64
CA LEU A 418 -26.92 -0.58 25.56
C LEU A 418 -27.66 -0.55 26.90
N SER A 419 -28.76 -1.27 27.06
CA SER A 419 -29.55 -1.26 28.30
C SER A 419 -28.75 -1.69 29.54
N PRO A 420 -27.86 -2.72 29.46
CA PRO A 420 -26.99 -3.05 30.59
C PRO A 420 -26.10 -1.89 31.05
N LEU A 421 -25.70 -1.01 30.12
CA LEU A 421 -24.80 0.13 30.40
C LEU A 421 -25.55 1.40 30.79
N GLN A 422 -26.88 1.43 30.67
CA GLN A 422 -27.71 2.62 30.88
C GLN A 422 -28.62 2.51 32.12
N GLY A 423 -28.56 1.39 32.85
CA GLY A 423 -29.32 1.17 34.07
C GLY A 423 -29.00 2.16 35.20
N LYS A 424 -29.91 2.22 36.19
CA LYS A 424 -29.66 2.95 37.45
C LYS A 424 -28.55 2.28 38.27
N ASP A 425 -28.50 0.96 38.23
CA ASP A 425 -27.47 0.17 38.89
C ASP A 425 -26.17 0.18 38.09
N GLU A 426 -25.05 0.02 38.78
CA GLU A 426 -23.74 -0.02 38.16
C GLU A 426 -23.54 -1.36 37.42
N PRO A 427 -23.19 -1.34 36.11
CA PRO A 427 -23.02 -2.57 35.33
C PRO A 427 -21.84 -3.41 35.81
N ASN A 428 -21.91 -4.72 35.58
CA ASN A 428 -20.77 -5.61 35.76
C ASN A 428 -19.59 -5.14 34.89
N PRO A 429 -18.37 -4.97 35.45
CA PRO A 429 -17.17 -4.64 34.69
C PRO A 429 -16.95 -5.50 33.44
N ASP A 430 -17.27 -6.80 33.50
CA ASP A 430 -17.13 -7.70 32.35
C ASP A 430 -18.01 -7.27 31.16
N THR A 431 -19.23 -6.82 31.43
CA THR A 431 -20.15 -6.31 30.40
C THR A 431 -19.63 -5.01 29.77
N VAL A 432 -19.01 -4.13 30.57
CA VAL A 432 -18.36 -2.93 30.05
C VAL A 432 -17.17 -3.31 29.16
N LEU A 433 -16.34 -4.25 29.60
CA LEU A 433 -15.17 -4.73 28.85
C LEU A 433 -15.55 -5.41 27.53
N GLU A 434 -16.62 -6.19 27.52
CA GLU A 434 -17.12 -6.80 26.29
C GLU A 434 -17.51 -5.73 25.26
N MET A 435 -18.22 -4.68 25.70
CA MET A 435 -18.59 -3.56 24.83
C MET A 435 -17.38 -2.75 24.35
N VAL A 436 -16.39 -2.53 25.21
CA VAL A 436 -15.11 -1.90 24.84
C VAL A 436 -14.39 -2.74 23.78
N ARG A 437 -14.32 -4.06 23.96
CA ARG A 437 -13.69 -4.96 22.98
C ARG A 437 -14.39 -4.88 21.63
N MET A 438 -15.73 -4.92 21.62
CA MET A 438 -16.50 -4.73 20.38
C MET A 438 -16.22 -3.38 19.71
N ALA A 439 -16.10 -2.31 20.49
CA ALA A 439 -15.74 -0.99 19.98
C ALA A 439 -14.33 -0.96 19.37
N GLY A 440 -13.34 -1.54 20.05
CA GLY A 440 -11.96 -1.65 19.58
C GLY A 440 -11.83 -2.51 18.32
N ASP A 441 -12.64 -3.55 18.20
CA ASP A 441 -12.74 -4.39 17.00
C ASP A 441 -13.43 -3.67 15.81
N GLY A 442 -13.86 -2.42 15.99
CA GLY A 442 -14.51 -1.63 14.94
C GLY A 442 -15.94 -2.09 14.63
N ALA A 443 -16.64 -2.72 15.57
CA ALA A 443 -17.98 -3.28 15.34
C ALA A 443 -19.09 -2.24 15.13
N PHE A 444 -18.80 -0.94 15.29
CA PHE A 444 -19.79 0.13 15.22
C PHE A 444 -19.58 1.08 14.04
N CYS A 445 -20.63 1.23 13.24
CA CYS A 445 -20.73 2.15 12.12
C CYS A 445 -20.45 3.59 12.55
N ARG A 446 -19.74 4.34 11.70
CA ARG A 446 -19.60 5.80 11.82
C ARG A 446 -20.99 6.43 11.76
N GLY A 447 -21.26 7.39 12.65
CA GLY A 447 -22.56 8.06 12.75
C GLY A 447 -23.24 7.83 14.10
N LYS A 448 -24.56 7.66 14.07
CA LYS A 448 -25.44 7.58 15.24
C LYS A 448 -25.13 6.36 16.10
N SER A 449 -24.78 5.21 15.50
CA SER A 449 -24.49 3.97 16.23
C SER A 449 -23.26 4.12 17.13
N ARG A 450 -22.14 4.54 16.55
CA ARG A 450 -20.90 4.80 17.29
C ARG A 450 -21.07 5.88 18.35
N ALA A 451 -21.76 6.97 18.04
CA ALA A 451 -22.02 8.04 19.00
C ALA A 451 -22.83 7.56 20.21
N ALA A 452 -23.84 6.70 19.99
CA ALA A 452 -24.64 6.12 21.07
C ALA A 452 -23.80 5.22 22.00
N VAL A 453 -22.94 4.37 21.43
CA VAL A 453 -22.02 3.50 22.17
C VAL A 453 -20.98 4.31 22.93
N ALA A 454 -20.37 5.31 22.27
CA ALA A 454 -19.38 6.19 22.88
C ALA A 454 -19.96 6.90 24.12
N LYS A 455 -21.17 7.47 23.99
CA LYS A 455 -21.86 8.12 25.11
C LYS A 455 -22.15 7.15 26.26
N ALA A 456 -22.52 5.90 25.96
CA ALA A 456 -22.79 4.89 26.98
C ALA A 456 -21.50 4.45 27.69
N LEU A 457 -20.44 4.15 26.95
CA LEU A 457 -19.15 3.71 27.48
C LEU A 457 -18.45 4.80 28.27
N TYR A 458 -18.46 6.05 27.78
CA TYR A 458 -17.83 7.19 28.42
C TYR A 458 -18.19 7.30 29.91
N ARG A 459 -19.49 7.14 30.24
CA ARG A 459 -19.98 7.22 31.61
C ARG A 459 -19.51 6.07 32.49
N GLN A 460 -19.29 4.89 31.91
CA GLN A 460 -18.98 3.66 32.67
C GLN A 460 -17.48 3.49 32.89
N VAL A 461 -16.67 3.74 31.86
CA VAL A 461 -15.21 3.53 31.94
C VAL A 461 -14.50 4.52 32.88
N HIS A 462 -15.15 5.64 33.19
CA HIS A 462 -14.66 6.62 34.15
C HIS A 462 -15.21 6.43 35.57
N ARG A 463 -16.05 5.40 35.83
CA ARG A 463 -16.53 5.14 37.19
C ARG A 463 -15.41 4.60 38.07
N PRO A 464 -15.27 5.08 39.32
CA PRO A 464 -14.22 4.60 40.23
C PRO A 464 -14.21 3.08 40.41
N ARG A 465 -15.37 2.44 40.49
CA ARG A 465 -15.47 0.98 40.70
C ARG A 465 -14.98 0.18 39.49
N PHE A 466 -15.31 0.61 38.28
CA PHE A 466 -14.82 -0.01 37.05
C PHE A 466 -13.30 0.09 36.96
N VAL A 467 -12.77 1.30 37.15
CA VAL A 467 -11.33 1.56 37.09
C VAL A 467 -10.58 0.75 38.14
N ARG A 468 -11.11 0.68 39.38
CA ARG A 468 -10.57 -0.17 40.43
C ARG A 468 -10.57 -1.65 40.03
N SER A 469 -11.70 -2.17 39.55
CA SER A 469 -11.80 -3.57 39.14
C SER A 469 -10.86 -3.90 37.97
N PHE A 470 -10.74 -3.02 36.99
CA PHE A 470 -10.03 -3.29 35.75
C PHE A 470 -8.53 -3.00 35.86
N LEU A 471 -8.12 -1.84 36.38
CA LEU A 471 -6.71 -1.47 36.48
C LEU A 471 -6.07 -1.98 37.76
N LEU A 472 -6.75 -1.89 38.91
CA LEU A 472 -6.18 -2.35 40.19
C LEU A 472 -6.34 -3.85 40.42
N GLY A 473 -7.13 -4.54 39.59
CA GLY A 473 -7.15 -6.00 39.54
C GLY A 473 -5.93 -6.64 38.86
N ALA A 474 -4.98 -5.84 38.37
CA ALA A 474 -3.72 -6.34 37.82
C ALA A 474 -2.64 -6.49 38.90
N THR A 475 -1.83 -7.54 38.78
CA THR A 475 -0.88 -7.98 39.83
C THR A 475 0.38 -7.12 39.91
N GLY A 476 0.64 -6.27 38.90
CA GLY A 476 1.77 -5.37 38.90
C GLY A 476 1.72 -4.28 37.84
N GLY A 477 2.63 -3.32 37.97
CA GLY A 477 2.70 -2.09 37.18
C GLY A 477 2.66 -2.22 35.67
N LYS A 478 3.51 -3.11 35.13
CA LYS A 478 3.59 -3.38 33.68
C LYS A 478 2.24 -3.87 33.12
N GLU A 479 1.55 -4.72 33.86
CA GLU A 479 0.23 -5.23 33.46
C GLU A 479 -0.82 -4.11 33.44
N ARG A 480 -0.79 -3.21 34.43
CA ARG A 480 -1.69 -2.04 34.50
C ARG A 480 -1.47 -1.09 33.34
N SER A 481 -0.21 -0.79 33.02
CA SER A 481 0.15 0.05 31.86
C SER A 481 -0.33 -0.58 30.55
N ALA A 482 -0.17 -1.89 30.38
CA ALA A 482 -0.68 -2.61 29.20
C ALA A 482 -2.21 -2.56 29.11
N ARG A 483 -2.93 -2.78 30.22
CA ARG A 483 -4.40 -2.67 30.29
C ARG A 483 -4.88 -1.26 29.95
N ALA A 484 -4.23 -0.22 30.47
CA ALA A 484 -4.55 1.18 30.18
C ALA A 484 -4.30 1.52 28.70
N SER A 485 -3.15 1.09 28.15
CA SER A 485 -2.82 1.29 26.73
C SER A 485 -3.83 0.61 25.80
N TRP A 486 -4.21 -0.64 26.10
CA TRP A 486 -5.25 -1.34 25.35
C TRP A 486 -6.60 -0.61 25.41
N MET A 487 -7.02 -0.18 26.60
CA MET A 487 -8.27 0.56 26.80
C MET A 487 -8.30 1.87 25.99
N ARG A 488 -7.19 2.62 25.98
CA ARG A 488 -7.06 3.82 25.13
C ARG A 488 -7.18 3.51 23.65
N GLY A 489 -6.51 2.46 23.18
CA GLY A 489 -6.60 2.05 21.77
C GLY A 489 -8.03 1.69 21.38
N ALA A 490 -8.69 0.85 22.19
CA ALA A 490 -10.05 0.39 21.92
C ALA A 490 -11.10 1.53 21.98
N LEU A 491 -11.03 2.39 23.00
CA LEU A 491 -11.94 3.53 23.15
C LEU A 491 -11.66 4.66 22.15
N GLY A 492 -10.40 4.80 21.71
CA GLY A 492 -9.99 5.76 20.69
C GLY A 492 -10.69 5.54 19.35
N VAL A 493 -10.97 4.29 18.97
CA VAL A 493 -11.72 3.93 17.74
C VAL A 493 -13.10 4.61 17.70
N ILE A 494 -13.71 4.82 18.87
CA ILE A 494 -15.04 5.42 19.02
C ILE A 494 -15.00 6.85 19.60
N GLY A 495 -13.81 7.43 19.75
CA GLY A 495 -13.63 8.81 20.24
C GLY A 495 -13.92 8.99 21.73
N VAL A 496 -13.82 7.93 22.54
CA VAL A 496 -13.93 8.02 24.00
C VAL A 496 -12.52 8.19 24.58
N PRO A 497 -12.22 9.30 25.28
CA PRO A 497 -10.92 9.45 25.93
C PRO A 497 -10.80 8.49 27.11
N PHE A 498 -9.57 8.06 27.40
CA PHE A 498 -9.23 7.28 28.59
C PHE A 498 -7.83 7.67 29.06
N ILE A 499 -7.55 7.48 30.35
CA ILE A 499 -6.35 8.02 31.02
C ILE A 499 -5.06 7.55 30.34
N ASP A 500 -4.14 8.51 30.13
CA ASP A 500 -2.77 8.22 29.73
C ASP A 500 -1.74 8.40 30.84
N LEU A 501 -1.43 7.30 31.53
CA LEU A 501 -0.45 7.29 32.62
C LEU A 501 0.95 7.74 32.15
N GLY A 502 1.35 7.43 30.92
CA GLY A 502 2.65 7.82 30.39
C GLY A 502 2.78 9.32 30.13
N ALA A 503 1.68 10.00 29.81
CA ALA A 503 1.65 11.44 29.54
C ALA A 503 1.40 12.28 30.80
N ILE A 504 0.97 11.66 31.91
CA ILE A 504 0.66 12.35 33.16
C ILE A 504 1.93 12.85 33.83
N ARG A 505 1.92 14.13 34.23
CA ARG A 505 2.99 14.75 35.02
C ARG A 505 2.59 14.88 36.48
N VAL A 506 3.35 14.25 37.38
CA VAL A 506 3.09 14.29 38.82
C VAL A 506 4.18 15.06 39.55
N LEU A 507 3.79 15.92 40.49
CA LEU A 507 4.69 16.53 41.46
C LEU A 507 4.55 15.82 42.81
N VAL A 508 5.62 15.22 43.31
CA VAL A 508 5.69 14.60 44.63
C VAL A 508 6.43 15.53 45.59
N VAL A 509 5.78 15.92 46.69
CA VAL A 509 6.32 16.86 47.68
C VAL A 509 6.31 16.21 49.05
N ASP A 510 7.48 15.98 49.62
CA ASP A 510 7.66 15.41 50.95
C ASP A 510 9.05 15.85 51.43
N ASP A 511 9.23 16.24 52.68
CA ASP A 511 10.52 16.72 53.20
C ASP A 511 11.50 15.59 53.50
N GLU A 512 10.99 14.40 53.79
CA GLU A 512 11.79 13.21 54.03
C GLU A 512 12.10 12.49 52.70
N GLU A 513 13.38 12.20 52.47
CA GLU A 513 13.83 11.55 51.23
C GLU A 513 13.26 10.12 51.06
N GLY A 514 13.12 9.37 52.14
CA GLY A 514 12.61 7.99 52.12
C GLY A 514 11.16 7.90 51.62
N PRO A 515 10.19 8.56 52.28
CA PRO A 515 8.81 8.65 51.82
C PRO A 515 8.67 9.22 50.41
N ARG A 516 9.45 10.26 50.05
CA ARG A 516 9.47 10.84 48.70
C ARG A 516 9.86 9.81 47.64
N ARG A 517 10.97 9.08 47.84
CA ARG A 517 11.42 8.02 46.93
C ARG A 517 10.45 6.83 46.88
N PHE A 518 9.80 6.50 48.00
CA PHE A 518 8.79 5.44 48.04
C PHE A 518 7.58 5.81 47.16
N VAL A 519 7.02 7.01 47.32
CA VAL A 519 5.92 7.50 46.48
C VAL A 519 6.34 7.55 45.00
N GLU A 520 7.54 8.06 44.71
CA GLU A 520 8.07 8.07 43.34
C GLU A 520 8.14 6.65 42.74
N SER A 521 8.68 5.69 43.49
CA SER A 521 8.78 4.28 43.04
C SER A 521 7.40 3.70 42.73
N VAL A 522 6.42 3.90 43.62
CA VAL A 522 5.05 3.40 43.41
C VAL A 522 4.40 4.05 42.20
N LEU A 523 4.59 5.35 41.97
CA LEU A 523 4.05 6.04 40.79
C LEU A 523 4.73 5.58 39.49
N ARG A 524 6.04 5.32 39.50
CA ARG A 524 6.74 4.73 38.35
C ARG A 524 6.24 3.32 38.06
N ASP A 525 6.04 2.51 39.09
CA ASP A 525 5.44 1.18 38.96
C ASP A 525 4.02 1.30 38.40
N LEU A 526 3.26 2.33 38.76
CA LEU A 526 1.95 2.60 38.17
C LEU A 526 2.00 2.90 36.66
N GLY A 527 3.18 3.17 36.09
CA GLY A 527 3.39 3.51 34.68
C GLY A 527 3.40 5.02 34.40
N ILE A 528 3.56 5.85 35.43
CA ILE A 528 3.70 7.31 35.27
C ILE A 528 5.14 7.64 34.89
N GLY A 529 5.30 8.21 33.69
CA GLY A 529 6.62 8.48 33.09
C GLY A 529 7.27 9.78 33.54
N HIS A 530 6.47 10.77 33.97
CA HIS A 530 6.94 12.11 34.29
C HIS A 530 6.66 12.45 35.76
N ILE A 531 7.65 12.24 36.62
CA ILE A 531 7.55 12.53 38.05
C ILE A 531 8.64 13.52 38.42
N ASP A 532 8.23 14.69 38.89
CA ASP A 532 9.11 15.67 39.52
C ASP A 532 8.97 15.55 41.04
N THR A 533 10.06 15.80 41.77
CA THR A 533 10.07 15.76 43.23
C THR A 533 10.46 17.11 43.82
N ALA A 534 9.93 17.45 44.99
CA ALA A 534 10.27 18.64 45.76
C ALA A 534 10.46 18.28 47.24
N ALA A 535 11.47 18.87 47.88
CA ALA A 535 11.86 18.58 49.26
C ALA A 535 11.21 19.52 50.29
N ASP A 536 10.48 20.55 49.87
CA ASP A 536 9.66 21.38 50.75
C ASP A 536 8.56 22.13 49.97
N GLY A 537 7.66 22.78 50.69
CA GLY A 537 6.56 23.52 50.07
C GLY A 537 6.98 24.75 49.27
N GLN A 538 8.14 25.37 49.54
CA GLN A 538 8.62 26.53 48.77
C GLN A 538 9.17 26.07 47.41
N GLU A 539 9.92 24.97 47.39
CA GLU A 539 10.41 24.35 46.17
C GLU A 539 9.26 23.84 45.28
N ALA A 540 8.21 23.27 45.90
CA ALA A 540 7.00 22.89 45.20
C ALA A 540 6.33 24.10 44.51
N LEU A 541 6.17 25.22 45.21
CA LEU A 541 5.58 26.44 44.66
C LEU A 541 6.42 27.05 43.53
N LEU A 542 7.75 26.98 43.63
CA LEU A 542 8.65 27.43 42.55
C LEU A 542 8.47 26.58 41.29
N ARG A 543 8.40 25.25 41.41
CA ARG A 543 8.14 24.36 40.28
C ARG A 543 6.76 24.58 39.66
N LEU A 544 5.75 24.82 40.50
CA LEU A 544 4.38 25.14 40.06
C LEU A 544 4.28 26.49 39.35
N ALA A 545 5.18 27.42 39.61
CA ALA A 545 5.23 28.74 38.98
C ALA A 545 6.02 28.78 37.65
N GLY A 546 6.82 27.75 37.36
CA GLY A 546 7.56 27.61 36.09
C GLY A 546 6.72 27.04 34.94
N ASP A 547 7.39 26.54 33.89
CA ASP A 547 6.77 26.02 32.65
C ASP A 547 6.04 24.66 32.78
N GLY A 548 5.96 24.09 34.00
CA GLY A 548 5.44 22.73 34.23
C GLY A 548 3.94 22.68 34.51
N ALA A 549 3.13 22.32 33.51
CA ALA A 549 1.74 21.94 33.76
C ALA A 549 1.69 20.53 34.39
N TYR A 550 1.47 20.46 35.71
CA TYR A 550 1.21 19.20 36.41
C TYR A 550 -0.24 18.75 36.26
N ASP A 551 -0.45 17.42 36.33
CA ASP A 551 -1.75 16.77 36.30
C ASP A 551 -2.20 16.27 37.66
N LEU A 552 -1.27 16.04 38.58
CA LEU A 552 -1.52 15.62 39.95
C LEU A 552 -0.39 16.13 40.85
N ILE A 553 -0.76 16.55 42.07
CA ILE A 553 0.19 16.81 43.15
C ILE A 553 -0.05 15.79 44.26
N VAL A 554 1.01 15.13 44.71
CA VAL A 554 1.03 14.29 45.92
C VAL A 554 1.89 15.00 46.94
N CYS A 555 1.32 15.48 48.05
CA CYS A 555 2.01 16.39 48.96
C CYS A 555 1.82 15.98 50.41
N ASP A 556 2.91 15.91 51.17
CA ASP A 556 2.85 15.74 52.62
C ASP A 556 2.26 16.98 53.30
N TRP A 557 1.47 16.74 54.34
CA TRP A 557 0.83 17.77 55.13
C TRP A 557 1.86 18.57 55.92
N MET A 558 2.77 17.86 56.59
CA MET A 558 3.68 18.42 57.59
C MET A 558 5.07 18.59 56.99
N MET A 559 5.33 19.78 56.44
CA MET A 559 6.63 20.10 55.84
C MET A 559 7.15 21.44 56.38
N PRO A 560 8.48 21.62 56.50
CA PRO A 560 9.09 22.88 56.87
C PRO A 560 8.85 23.96 55.80
N LYS A 561 8.99 25.24 56.21
CA LYS A 561 8.80 26.47 55.41
C LYS A 561 7.34 26.73 54.99
N ALA A 562 6.73 25.82 54.25
CA ALA A 562 5.33 25.91 53.83
C ALA A 562 4.67 24.53 53.97
N SER A 563 3.54 24.48 54.70
CA SER A 563 2.82 23.24 54.90
C SER A 563 2.09 22.79 53.63
N GLY A 564 1.71 21.51 53.53
CA GLY A 564 0.92 21.03 52.41
C GLY A 564 -0.41 21.79 52.25
N LEU A 565 -0.97 22.32 53.34
CA LEU A 565 -2.15 23.18 53.30
C LEU A 565 -1.88 24.55 52.65
N ASP A 566 -0.71 25.13 52.90
CA ASP A 566 -0.31 26.40 52.29
C ASP A 566 -0.06 26.22 50.79
N VAL A 567 0.57 25.11 50.41
CA VAL A 567 0.74 24.71 49.00
C VAL A 567 -0.63 24.52 48.33
N LEU A 568 -1.55 23.79 48.96
CA LEU A 568 -2.91 23.57 48.43
C LEU A 568 -3.64 24.90 48.22
N ARG A 569 -3.62 25.82 49.18
CA ARG A 569 -4.27 27.13 49.06
C ARG A 569 -3.74 27.90 47.86
N ARG A 570 -2.42 27.96 47.72
CA ARG A 570 -1.77 28.68 46.63
C ARG A 570 -2.02 28.03 45.26
N VAL A 571 -2.05 26.70 45.20
CA VAL A 571 -2.45 25.96 44.00
C VAL A 571 -3.88 26.28 43.61
N ARG A 572 -4.81 26.35 44.57
CA ARG A 572 -6.23 26.62 44.30
C ARG A 572 -6.51 28.04 43.81
N GLU A 573 -5.65 29.01 44.14
CA GLU A 573 -5.71 30.36 43.59
C GLU A 573 -5.43 30.40 42.08
N VAL A 574 -4.56 29.51 41.59
CA VAL A 574 -4.12 29.49 40.18
C VAL A 574 -4.84 28.42 39.36
N ARG A 575 -5.05 27.23 39.94
CA ARG A 575 -5.62 26.03 39.31
C ARG A 575 -6.60 25.35 40.27
N ARG A 576 -7.85 25.84 40.26
CA ARG A 576 -8.92 25.37 41.16
C ARG A 576 -9.19 23.88 41.09
N ASP A 577 -9.05 23.29 39.90
CA ASP A 577 -9.40 21.89 39.64
C ASP A 577 -8.19 20.96 39.54
N LEU A 578 -6.97 21.45 39.83
CA LEU A 578 -5.78 20.59 39.79
C LEU A 578 -5.90 19.47 40.84
N PRO A 579 -5.86 18.20 40.44
CA PRO A 579 -5.95 17.11 41.40
C PRO A 579 -4.83 17.16 42.46
N PHE A 580 -5.21 17.09 43.72
CA PHE A 580 -4.31 17.24 44.86
C PHE A 580 -4.58 16.13 45.89
N LEU A 581 -3.61 15.22 46.04
CA LEU A 581 -3.62 14.13 47.01
C LEU A 581 -2.75 14.52 48.21
N MET A 582 -3.40 14.68 49.36
CA MET A 582 -2.72 15.01 50.61
C MET A 582 -2.28 13.74 51.33
N VAL A 583 -0.99 13.66 51.70
CA VAL A 583 -0.43 12.58 52.51
C VAL A 583 -0.28 13.09 53.95
N THR A 584 -0.66 12.32 54.97
CA THR A 584 -0.57 12.80 56.36
C THR A 584 -0.33 11.69 57.37
N ALA A 585 0.48 11.94 58.41
CA ALA A 585 0.63 11.05 59.56
C ALA A 585 -0.49 11.20 60.61
N LEU A 586 -1.31 12.25 60.52
CA LEU A 586 -2.32 12.59 61.52
C LEU A 586 -3.73 12.71 60.90
N ALA A 587 -4.46 11.61 60.82
CA ALA A 587 -5.84 11.57 60.31
C ALA A 587 -6.87 12.01 61.37
N THR A 588 -6.70 13.19 61.98
CA THR A 588 -7.71 13.73 62.90
C THR A 588 -8.86 14.38 62.14
N LEU A 589 -10.09 14.24 62.66
CA LEU A 589 -11.32 14.76 62.02
C LEU A 589 -11.22 16.25 61.65
N LYS A 590 -10.63 17.07 62.55
CA LYS A 590 -10.41 18.51 62.34
C LYS A 590 -9.42 18.84 61.21
N ALA A 591 -8.44 17.97 60.95
CA ALA A 591 -7.50 18.16 59.84
C ALA A 591 -8.18 17.86 58.50
N VAL A 592 -8.98 16.79 58.45
CA VAL A 592 -9.78 16.44 57.26
C VAL A 592 -10.78 17.55 56.91
N GLU A 593 -11.49 18.10 57.90
CA GLU A 593 -12.41 19.24 57.70
C GLU A 593 -11.71 20.47 57.09
N ARG A 594 -10.50 20.79 57.55
CA ARG A 594 -9.71 21.92 57.03
C ARG A 594 -9.29 21.73 55.57
N ALA A 595 -8.90 20.52 55.16
CA ALA A 595 -8.52 20.25 53.78
C ALA A 595 -9.74 20.20 52.84
N LEU A 596 -10.86 19.65 53.31
CA LEU A 596 -12.13 19.67 52.57
C LEU A 596 -12.61 21.12 52.33
N ALA A 597 -12.45 22.01 53.31
CA ALA A 597 -12.77 23.44 53.16
C ALA A 597 -11.96 24.15 52.06
N HIS A 598 -10.84 23.56 51.61
CA HIS A 598 -9.99 24.08 50.53
C HIS A 598 -10.02 23.22 49.25
N ASN A 599 -11.05 22.38 49.08
CA ASN A 599 -11.27 21.56 47.89
C ASN A 599 -10.08 20.63 47.55
N VAL A 600 -9.53 19.95 48.57
CA VAL A 600 -8.58 18.84 48.36
C VAL A 600 -9.27 17.70 47.58
N SER A 601 -8.56 17.05 46.67
CA SER A 601 -9.17 15.98 45.85
C SER A 601 -9.28 14.67 46.63
N ALA A 602 -8.25 14.32 47.40
CA ALA A 602 -8.29 13.18 48.32
C ALA A 602 -7.19 13.31 49.39
N TYR A 603 -7.27 12.47 50.42
CA TYR A 603 -6.21 12.28 51.40
C TYR A 603 -5.88 10.79 51.59
N ILE A 604 -4.64 10.52 52.01
CA ILE A 604 -4.13 9.19 52.39
C ILE A 604 -3.32 9.31 53.69
N ALA A 605 -3.57 8.38 54.63
CA ALA A 605 -2.93 8.39 55.95
C ALA A 605 -1.69 7.49 55.96
N LYS A 606 -0.58 7.96 56.53
CA LYS A 606 0.64 7.16 56.80
C LYS A 606 0.41 6.26 58.04
N PRO A 607 0.89 5.00 58.05
CA PRO A 607 1.49 4.28 56.92
C PRO A 607 0.43 3.78 55.93
N PHE A 608 0.76 3.79 54.63
CA PHE A 608 -0.08 3.25 53.56
C PHE A 608 0.68 2.25 52.71
N THR A 609 -0.05 1.32 52.10
CA THR A 609 0.52 0.34 51.16
C THR A 609 0.61 0.93 49.75
N PRO A 610 1.46 0.39 48.86
CA PRO A 610 1.49 0.78 47.45
C PRO A 610 0.11 0.77 46.81
N GLU A 611 -0.69 -0.28 47.06
CA GLU A 611 -2.03 -0.45 46.49
C GLU A 611 -2.99 0.66 46.94
N GLN A 612 -2.88 1.11 48.19
CA GLN A 612 -3.69 2.21 48.72
C GLN A 612 -3.35 3.55 48.04
N LEU A 613 -2.07 3.80 47.77
CA LEU A 613 -1.62 4.99 47.05
C LEU A 613 -2.09 4.95 45.59
N GLU A 614 -1.87 3.83 44.90
CA GLU A 614 -2.32 3.61 43.53
C GLU A 614 -3.83 3.83 43.38
N GLU A 615 -4.63 3.28 44.32
CA GLU A 615 -6.09 3.46 44.31
C GLU A 615 -6.49 4.93 44.40
N LYS A 616 -5.86 5.69 45.30
CA LYS A 616 -6.14 7.12 45.47
C LYS A 616 -5.71 7.94 44.27
N VAL A 617 -4.53 7.69 43.73
CA VAL A 617 -4.00 8.37 42.54
C VAL A 617 -4.94 8.17 41.35
N PHE A 618 -5.37 6.94 41.08
CA PHE A 618 -6.30 6.67 39.98
C PHE A 618 -7.64 7.36 40.16
N LEU A 619 -8.25 7.27 41.35
CA LEU A 619 -9.56 7.87 41.61
C LEU A 619 -9.52 9.39 41.42
N VAL A 620 -8.42 10.01 41.80
CA VAL A 620 -8.20 11.46 41.68
C VAL A 620 -7.96 11.87 40.22
N LEU A 621 -7.27 11.05 39.43
CA LEU A 621 -7.03 11.29 37.99
C LEU A 621 -8.28 11.04 37.12
N THR A 622 -9.13 10.07 37.46
CA THR A 622 -10.36 9.75 36.69
C THR A 622 -11.46 10.79 36.87
N GLN A 623 -11.53 11.44 38.04
CA GLN A 623 -12.52 12.49 38.31
C GLN A 623 -12.30 13.75 37.46
N LYS A 624 -11.04 14.04 37.08
CA LYS A 624 -10.69 15.16 36.18
C LYS A 624 -11.14 14.91 34.73
N SER A 625 -11.26 13.65 34.32
CA SER A 625 -11.57 13.29 32.93
C SER A 625 -13.05 13.39 32.57
N ALA A 626 -13.95 13.61 33.55
CA ALA A 626 -15.36 13.94 33.28
C ALA A 626 -15.47 15.40 32.85
N PRO A 627 -16.16 15.76 31.75
CA PRO A 627 -16.28 17.13 31.33
C PRO A 627 -17.24 17.79 32.34
N GLY A 628 -16.98 19.04 32.70
CA GLY A 628 -17.90 19.82 33.53
C GLY A 628 -19.34 19.65 33.03
N ALA A 629 -20.24 19.42 33.98
CA ALA A 629 -21.68 19.27 33.77
C ALA A 629 -22.28 20.40 32.93
#